data_AF-A0AAV2HHS7-F1
#
_entry.id   AF-A0AAV2HHS7-F1
#
_cell.length_a   1.000
_cell.length_b   1.000
_cell.length_c   1.000
_cell.angle_alpha   90.00
_cell.angle_beta   90.00
_cell.angle_gamma   90.00
#
_symmetry.space_group_name_H-M   'P 1'
#
loop_
_entity.id
_entity.type
_entity.pdbx_description
1 polymer ?
#
loop_
_entity_poly.entity_id
_entity_poly.type
_entity_poly.pdbx_seq_one_letter_code
_entity_poly.pdbx_strand_id
1 'polypeptide(L)'
;MSQGQSSLPQNKEAQLRSYQVHLKDNTRSMFDNFTEIIRLARVSDKIEEDGQLLRPTQIDQDNYEMQVRAANIVKAGQSLMKLVSDLKQFLILNDFPSVNEAINHNANLYKEMQGNIDKKLMILRDEMSADLYELEDEYYSSVYK
;
A
#
# COMPACT_ATOMS: atom_id res chain seq x y z
N MET A 1 22.82 8.53 18.32
CA MET A 1 21.90 9.28 17.46
C MET A 1 20.63 8.47 17.33
N SER A 2 19.55 8.95 17.93
CA SER A 2 18.27 8.24 18.05
C SER A 2 17.61 8.12 16.68
N GLN A 3 17.33 6.89 16.23
CA GLN A 3 16.53 6.65 15.04
C GLN A 3 15.15 7.28 15.26
N GLY A 4 14.81 8.27 14.43
CA GLY A 4 13.50 8.89 14.45
C GLY A 4 12.44 7.83 14.15
N GLN A 5 11.70 7.42 15.18
CA GLN A 5 10.36 6.88 15.00
C GLN A 5 9.57 7.97 14.28
N SER A 6 9.44 7.84 12.96
CA SER A 6 8.56 8.69 12.18
C SER A 6 7.15 8.31 12.58
N SER A 7 6.60 9.03 13.56
CA SER A 7 5.22 8.89 14.02
C SER A 7 4.32 9.02 12.79
N LEU A 8 3.51 7.99 12.50
CA LEU A 8 2.58 8.05 11.37
C LEU A 8 1.68 9.28 11.56
N PRO A 9 1.47 10.13 10.54
CA PRO A 9 0.55 11.24 10.66
C PRO A 9 -0.82 10.73 11.12
N GLN A 10 -1.41 11.41 12.10
CA GLN A 10 -2.60 10.98 12.87
C GLN A 10 -3.77 10.44 12.01
N ASN A 11 -3.91 10.95 10.79
CA ASN A 11 -4.89 10.49 9.81
C ASN A 11 -4.65 9.03 9.34
N LYS A 12 -3.38 8.62 9.14
CA LYS A 12 -3.01 7.26 8.75
C LYS A 12 -3.31 6.25 9.85
N GLU A 13 -3.03 6.60 11.11
CA GLU A 13 -3.36 5.74 12.23
C GLU A 13 -4.87 5.55 12.39
N ALA A 14 -5.65 6.64 12.23
CA ALA A 14 -7.10 6.56 12.26
C ALA A 14 -7.63 5.65 11.13
N GLN A 15 -7.08 5.76 9.92
CA GLN A 15 -7.44 4.91 8.79
C GLN A 15 -7.10 3.43 9.04
N LEU A 16 -5.92 3.12 9.59
CA LEU A 16 -5.53 1.75 9.95
C LEU A 16 -6.43 1.17 11.06
N ARG A 17 -6.79 1.97 12.07
CA ARG A 17 -7.77 1.55 13.09
C ARG A 17 -9.13 1.28 12.48
N SER A 18 -9.59 2.11 11.54
CA SER A 18 -10.84 1.88 10.81
C SER A 18 -10.81 0.55 10.04
N TYR A 19 -9.68 0.21 9.40
CA TYR A 19 -9.52 -1.08 8.72
C TYR A 19 -9.58 -2.27 9.68
N GLN A 20 -8.98 -2.16 10.87
CA GLN A 20 -9.06 -3.20 11.89
C GLN A 20 -10.48 -3.42 12.41
N VAL A 21 -11.20 -2.33 12.69
CA VAL A 21 -12.62 -2.41 13.10
C VAL A 21 -13.44 -3.07 11.98
N HIS A 22 -13.25 -2.63 10.73
CA HIS A 22 -13.96 -3.18 9.60
C HIS A 22 -13.70 -4.68 9.38
N LEU A 23 -12.45 -5.13 9.52
CA LEU A 23 -12.11 -6.56 9.47
C LEU A 23 -12.83 -7.34 10.57
N LYS A 24 -12.76 -6.85 11.81
CA LYS A 24 -13.33 -7.52 12.98
C LYS A 24 -14.85 -7.66 12.86
N ASP A 25 -15.52 -6.57 12.48
CA ASP A 25 -16.98 -6.54 12.39
C ASP A 25 -17.50 -7.45 11.27
N ASN A 26 -16.87 -7.45 10.09
CA ASN A 26 -17.28 -8.33 9.00
C ASN A 26 -16.99 -9.81 9.31
N THR A 27 -15.84 -10.12 9.92
CA THR A 27 -15.51 -11.50 10.33
C THR A 27 -16.49 -12.01 11.40
N ARG A 28 -16.81 -11.17 12.38
CA ARG A 28 -17.81 -11.49 13.41
C ARG A 28 -19.20 -11.69 12.79
N SER A 29 -19.62 -10.81 11.88
CA SER A 29 -20.89 -10.95 11.17
C SER A 29 -20.96 -12.27 10.41
N MET A 30 -19.89 -12.69 9.72
CA MET A 30 -19.86 -13.99 9.03
C MET A 30 -20.02 -15.16 10.01
N PHE A 31 -19.31 -15.12 11.14
CA PHE A 31 -19.40 -16.14 12.18
C PHE A 31 -20.81 -16.21 12.78
N ASP A 32 -21.36 -15.09 13.24
CA ASP A 32 -22.66 -15.02 13.90
C ASP A 32 -23.79 -15.49 12.95
N ASN A 33 -23.76 -15.08 11.66
CA ASN A 33 -24.73 -15.55 10.68
C ASN A 33 -24.60 -17.05 10.40
N PHE A 34 -23.37 -17.57 10.31
CA PHE A 34 -23.15 -19.00 10.10
C PHE A 34 -23.62 -19.82 11.30
N THR A 35 -23.31 -19.40 12.53
CA THR A 35 -23.76 -20.06 13.75
C THR A 35 -25.28 -20.16 13.80
N GLU A 36 -26.00 -19.10 13.42
CA GLU A 36 -27.46 -19.14 13.45
C GLU A 36 -28.06 -19.98 12.31
N ILE A 37 -27.43 -20.03 11.13
CA ILE A 37 -27.81 -21.01 10.08
C ILE A 37 -27.72 -22.44 10.63
N ILE A 38 -26.63 -22.77 11.33
CA ILE A 38 -26.49 -24.09 11.96
C ILE A 38 -27.56 -24.29 13.05
N ARG A 39 -27.92 -23.26 13.81
CA ARG A 39 -28.95 -23.34 14.84
C ARG A 39 -30.34 -23.63 14.24
N LEU A 40 -30.71 -22.94 13.16
CA LEU A 40 -31.97 -23.12 12.44
C LEU A 40 -32.02 -24.47 11.71
N ALA A 41 -30.89 -24.92 11.16
CA ALA A 41 -30.79 -26.21 10.49
C ALA A 41 -30.89 -27.40 11.45
N ARG A 42 -30.63 -27.21 12.76
CA ARG A 42 -30.89 -28.26 13.76
C ARG A 42 -32.39 -28.36 13.97
N VAL A 43 -32.97 -29.42 13.42
CA VAL A 43 -34.31 -29.90 13.81
C VAL A 43 -34.29 -30.12 15.31
N SER A 44 -34.94 -29.24 16.07
CA SER A 44 -34.95 -29.35 17.52
C SER A 44 -35.79 -30.56 17.91
N ASP A 45 -35.30 -31.39 18.82
CA ASP A 45 -36.08 -32.44 19.51
C ASP A 45 -37.29 -31.88 20.30
N LYS A 46 -37.47 -30.55 20.31
CA LYS A 46 -38.62 -29.83 20.90
C LYS A 46 -39.94 -29.95 20.12
N ILE A 47 -39.93 -30.65 18.98
CA ILE A 47 -41.06 -30.69 18.03
C ILE A 47 -42.13 -31.75 18.42
N GLU A 48 -41.94 -32.48 19.53
CA GLU A 48 -42.91 -33.48 19.97
C GLU A 48 -44.14 -32.92 20.71
N GLU A 49 -44.09 -31.70 21.26
CA GLU A 49 -45.17 -31.20 22.15
C GLU A 49 -46.23 -30.30 21.48
N ASP A 50 -45.93 -29.58 20.39
CA ASP A 50 -46.87 -28.58 19.83
C ASP A 50 -47.33 -28.90 18.39
N GLY A 51 -48.60 -29.32 18.28
CA GLY A 51 -49.51 -29.11 17.13
C GLY A 51 -48.98 -29.29 15.70
N GLN A 52 -49.45 -30.34 15.02
CA GLN A 52 -49.06 -30.73 13.65
C GLN A 52 -49.22 -29.63 12.56
N LEU A 53 -50.00 -28.57 12.80
CA LEU A 53 -50.27 -27.46 11.86
C LEU A 53 -49.23 -26.33 11.90
N LEU A 54 -48.47 -26.18 12.98
CA LEU A 54 -47.42 -25.14 13.13
C LEU A 54 -46.14 -25.47 12.34
N ARG A 55 -45.97 -26.73 11.94
CA ARG A 55 -44.71 -27.24 11.36
C ARG A 55 -44.37 -26.67 9.98
N PRO A 56 -45.28 -26.65 8.99
CA PRO A 56 -44.94 -26.14 7.65
C PRO A 56 -44.57 -24.66 7.66
N THR A 57 -45.35 -23.84 8.37
CA THR A 57 -45.12 -22.38 8.45
C THR A 57 -43.80 -22.04 9.16
N GLN A 58 -43.46 -22.77 10.23
CA GLN A 58 -42.17 -22.57 10.92
C GLN A 58 -40.99 -22.95 10.03
N ILE A 59 -41.09 -24.07 9.30
CA ILE A 59 -40.04 -24.49 8.36
C ILE A 59 -39.84 -23.44 7.26
N ASP A 60 -40.91 -22.87 6.73
CA ASP A 60 -40.82 -21.80 5.73
C ASP A 60 -40.17 -20.55 6.31
N GLN A 61 -40.53 -20.15 7.53
CA GLN A 61 -39.90 -19.03 8.22
C GLN A 61 -38.40 -19.26 8.45
N ASP A 62 -38.02 -20.43 8.96
CA ASP A 62 -36.62 -20.78 9.21
C ASP A 62 -35.81 -20.80 7.89
N ASN A 63 -36.42 -21.28 6.80
CA ASN A 63 -35.82 -21.25 5.47
C ASN A 63 -35.56 -19.82 4.98
N TYR A 64 -36.53 -18.90 5.12
CA TYR A 64 -36.32 -17.50 4.74
C TYR A 64 -35.23 -16.85 5.59
N GLU A 65 -35.22 -17.13 6.90
CA GLU A 65 -34.19 -16.59 7.79
C GLU A 65 -32.80 -17.12 7.42
N MET A 66 -32.66 -18.42 7.15
CA MET A 66 -31.40 -19.01 6.67
C MET A 66 -30.91 -18.36 5.37
N GLN A 67 -31.81 -18.06 4.42
CA GLN A 67 -31.45 -17.36 3.17
C GLN A 67 -30.93 -15.95 3.43
N VAL A 68 -31.59 -15.18 4.30
CA VAL A 68 -31.14 -13.82 4.66
C VAL A 68 -29.76 -13.88 5.32
N ARG A 69 -29.53 -14.83 6.22
CA ARG A 69 -28.25 -15.03 6.89
C ARG A 69 -27.14 -15.40 5.91
N ALA A 70 -27.42 -16.29 4.95
CA ALA A 70 -26.48 -16.63 3.89
C ALA A 70 -26.12 -15.40 3.03
N ALA A 71 -27.11 -14.57 2.68
CA ALA A 71 -26.88 -13.32 1.95
C ALA A 71 -26.00 -12.33 2.75
N ASN A 72 -26.19 -12.24 4.07
CA ASN A 72 -25.36 -11.41 4.94
C ASN A 72 -23.89 -11.89 5.00
N ILE A 73 -23.65 -13.21 4.96
CA ILE A 73 -22.29 -13.77 4.86
C ILE A 73 -21.62 -13.34 3.56
N VAL A 74 -22.33 -13.44 2.42
CA VAL A 74 -21.81 -13.01 1.11
C VAL A 74 -21.49 -11.51 1.11
N LYS A 75 -22.39 -10.68 1.66
CA LYS A 75 -22.20 -9.24 1.79
C LYS A 75 -20.95 -8.89 2.62
N ALA A 76 -20.75 -9.56 3.76
CA ALA A 76 -19.56 -9.37 4.59
C ALA A 76 -18.29 -9.80 3.83
N GLY A 77 -18.33 -10.90 3.07
CA GLY A 77 -17.23 -11.34 2.21
C GLY A 77 -16.86 -10.31 1.13
N GLN A 78 -17.85 -9.73 0.45
CA GLN A 78 -17.60 -8.64 -0.52
C GLN A 78 -16.99 -7.41 0.16
N SER A 79 -17.45 -7.07 1.36
CA SER A 79 -16.89 -5.96 2.15
C SER A 79 -15.42 -6.18 2.51
N LEU A 80 -15.04 -7.42 2.85
CA LEU A 80 -13.65 -7.80 3.09
C LEU A 80 -12.79 -7.74 1.81
N MET A 81 -13.33 -8.11 0.64
CA MET A 81 -12.62 -7.92 -0.63
C MET A 81 -12.31 -6.45 -0.91
N LYS A 82 -13.26 -5.56 -0.62
CA LYS A 82 -13.04 -4.11 -0.71
C LYS A 82 -11.96 -3.64 0.26
N LEU A 83 -11.99 -4.11 1.51
CA LEU A 83 -10.95 -3.80 2.49
C LEU A 83 -9.54 -4.20 2.02
N VAL A 84 -9.41 -5.35 1.36
CA VAL A 84 -8.13 -5.78 0.77
C VAL A 84 -7.67 -4.82 -0.34
N SER A 85 -8.59 -4.35 -1.19
CA SER A 85 -8.29 -3.33 -2.20
C SER A 85 -7.79 -2.03 -1.56
N ASP A 86 -8.48 -1.55 -0.53
CA ASP A 86 -8.15 -0.32 0.17
C ASP A 86 -6.80 -0.40 0.91
N LEU A 87 -6.45 -1.59 1.44
CA LEU A 87 -5.13 -1.86 2.03
C LEU A 87 -4.01 -1.83 0.99
N LYS A 88 -4.22 -2.44 -0.19
CA LYS A 88 -3.24 -2.38 -1.29
C LYS A 88 -2.99 -0.94 -1.71
N GLN A 89 -4.05 -0.16 -1.90
CA GLN A 89 -3.94 1.25 -2.26
C GLN A 89 -3.21 2.05 -1.17
N PHE A 90 -3.52 1.80 0.11
CA PHE A 90 -2.80 2.42 1.22
C PHE A 90 -1.31 2.10 1.17
N LEU A 91 -0.91 0.84 1.00
CA LEU A 91 0.51 0.46 0.95
C LEU A 91 1.25 1.09 -0.22
N ILE A 92 0.66 1.06 -1.42
CA ILE A 92 1.25 1.67 -2.63
C ILE A 92 1.46 3.18 -2.41
N LEU A 93 0.44 3.88 -1.90
CA LEU A 93 0.51 5.33 -1.75
C LEU A 93 1.47 5.77 -0.64
N ASN A 94 1.62 4.97 0.41
CA ASN A 94 2.48 5.31 1.53
C ASN A 94 3.98 5.20 1.23
N ASP A 95 4.37 4.45 0.20
CA ASP A 95 5.77 4.29 -0.18
C ASP A 95 6.26 5.43 -1.10
N PHE A 96 5.35 6.14 -1.78
CA PHE A 96 5.72 7.21 -2.71
C PHE A 96 6.57 8.34 -2.10
N PRO A 97 6.31 8.85 -0.87
CA PRO A 97 7.15 9.90 -0.29
C PRO A 97 8.62 9.49 -0.16
N SER A 98 8.89 8.29 0.37
CA SER A 98 10.26 7.79 0.55
C SER A 98 10.94 7.48 -0.79
N VAL A 99 10.21 6.92 -1.75
CA VAL A 99 10.72 6.73 -3.12
C VAL A 99 11.04 8.08 -3.77
N ASN A 100 10.18 9.08 -3.60
CA ASN A 100 10.38 10.41 -4.17
C ASN A 100 11.57 11.15 -3.51
N GLU A 101 11.76 11.00 -2.19
CA GLU A 101 12.96 11.47 -1.50
C GLU A 101 14.23 10.81 -2.05
N ALA A 102 14.23 9.49 -2.25
CA ALA A 102 15.37 8.78 -2.81
C ALA A 102 15.69 9.24 -4.25
N ILE A 103 14.66 9.44 -5.08
CA ILE A 103 14.81 9.98 -6.44
C ILE A 103 15.41 11.39 -6.39
N ASN A 104 14.87 12.27 -5.56
CA ASN A 104 15.37 13.65 -5.43
C ASN A 104 16.81 13.69 -4.91
N HIS A 105 17.15 12.82 -3.95
CA HIS A 105 18.51 12.69 -3.44
C HIS A 105 19.49 12.30 -4.56
N ASN A 106 19.17 11.26 -5.32
CA ASN A 106 20.00 10.79 -6.43
C ASN A 106 20.11 11.85 -7.54
N ALA A 107 19.02 12.52 -7.89
CA ALA A 107 19.02 13.58 -8.88
C ALA A 107 19.97 14.73 -8.49
N ASN A 108 19.95 15.14 -7.21
CA ASN A 108 20.86 16.16 -6.70
C ASN A 108 22.32 15.69 -6.72
N LEU A 109 22.57 14.44 -6.31
CA LEU A 109 23.91 13.85 -6.32
C LEU A 109 24.50 13.81 -7.74
N TYR A 110 23.72 13.37 -8.72
CA TYR A 110 24.18 13.33 -10.12
C TYR A 110 24.40 14.73 -10.69
N LYS A 111 23.56 15.71 -10.33
CA LYS A 111 23.73 17.10 -10.76
C LYS A 111 25.02 17.71 -10.19
N GLU A 112 25.35 17.42 -8.93
CA GLU A 112 26.60 17.83 -8.31
C GLU A 112 27.81 17.17 -8.98
N MET A 113 27.73 15.86 -9.23
CA MET A 113 28.78 15.11 -9.92
C MET A 113 29.03 15.64 -11.34
N GLN A 114 27.96 15.93 -12.08
CA GLN A 114 28.04 16.57 -13.39
C GLN A 114 28.78 17.91 -13.31
N GLY A 115 28.37 18.79 -12.39
CA GLY A 115 29.04 20.08 -12.22
C GLY A 115 30.53 19.97 -11.86
N ASN A 116 30.92 18.94 -11.11
CA ASN A 116 32.32 18.66 -10.81
C ASN A 116 33.10 18.17 -12.03
N ILE A 117 32.50 17.33 -12.87
CA ILE A 117 33.10 16.88 -14.14
C ILE A 117 33.28 18.08 -15.08
N ASP A 118 32.26 18.90 -15.25
CA ASP A 118 32.30 20.08 -16.13
C ASP A 118 33.41 21.05 -15.70
N LYS A 119 33.56 21.29 -14.39
CA LYS A 119 34.67 22.09 -13.85
C LYS A 119 36.04 21.50 -14.18
N LYS A 120 36.22 20.18 -14.01
CA LYS A 120 37.49 19.51 -14.33
C LYS A 120 37.81 19.57 -15.82
N LEU A 121 36.79 19.41 -16.68
CA LEU A 121 36.96 19.56 -18.13
C LEU A 121 37.35 20.99 -18.52
N MET A 122 36.78 21.99 -17.86
CA MET A 122 37.13 23.39 -18.10
C MET A 122 38.58 23.69 -17.73
N ILE A 123 39.03 23.20 -16.56
CA ILE A 123 40.43 23.34 -16.12
C ILE A 123 41.37 22.66 -17.12
N LEU A 124 41.09 21.41 -17.50
CA LEU A 124 41.92 20.66 -18.45
C LEU A 124 42.02 21.36 -19.81
N ARG A 125 40.91 21.92 -20.30
CA ARG A 125 40.90 22.71 -21.54
C ARG A 125 41.84 23.92 -21.43
N ASP A 126 41.80 24.63 -20.30
CA ASP A 126 42.60 25.83 -20.09
C ASP A 126 44.09 25.49 -19.97
N GLU A 127 44.43 24.40 -19.27
CA GLU A 127 45.80 23.87 -19.21
C GLU A 127 46.32 23.49 -20.60
N MET A 128 45.57 22.71 -21.38
CA MET A 128 45.95 22.35 -22.75
C MET A 128 46.12 23.56 -23.66
N SER A 129 45.30 24.60 -23.48
CA SER A 129 45.40 25.82 -24.27
C SER A 129 46.67 26.61 -23.92
N ALA A 130 47.06 26.63 -22.65
CA ALA A 130 48.32 27.23 -22.20
C ALA A 130 49.53 26.46 -22.76
N ASP A 131 49.54 25.13 -22.64
CA ASP A 131 50.62 24.29 -23.17
C ASP A 131 50.79 24.47 -24.69
N LEU A 132 49.68 24.50 -25.44
CA LEU A 132 49.71 24.73 -26.89
C LEU A 132 50.30 26.10 -27.25
N TYR A 133 49.98 27.14 -26.48
CA TYR A 133 50.51 28.48 -26.70
C TYR A 133 52.01 28.54 -26.43
N GLU A 134 52.48 27.91 -25.35
CA GLU A 134 53.92 27.82 -25.03
C GLU A 134 54.69 27.08 -26.13
N LEU A 135 54.17 25.94 -26.61
CA LEU A 135 54.77 25.18 -27.70
C LEU A 135 54.81 25.95 -29.02
N GLU A 136 53.75 26.71 -29.33
CA GLU A 136 53.69 27.57 -30.51
C GLU A 136 54.75 28.67 -30.45
N ASP A 137 54.90 29.33 -29.29
CA ASP A 137 55.92 30.37 -29.09
C ASP A 137 57.35 29.81 -29.19
N GLU A 138 57.61 28.64 -28.58
CA GLU A 138 58.91 27.96 -28.68
C GLU A 138 59.24 27.55 -30.13
N TYR A 139 58.25 27.05 -30.88
CA TYR A 139 58.41 26.72 -32.30
C TYR A 139 58.78 27.96 -33.14
N TYR A 140 58.10 29.09 -32.92
CA TYR A 140 58.37 30.30 -33.69
C TYR A 140 59.63 31.06 -33.25
N SER A 141 60.05 30.93 -32.00
CA SER A 141 61.27 31.54 -31.44
C SER A 141 62.53 30.69 -31.67
N SER A 142 62.37 29.41 -32.04
CA SER A 142 63.48 28.53 -32.39
C SER A 142 64.35 29.08 -33.53
N VAL A 143 65.66 28.99 -33.33
CA VAL A 143 66.69 29.46 -34.27
C VAL A 143 66.85 28.51 -35.48
N TYR A 144 66.21 27.33 -35.45
CA TYR A 144 66.24 26.31 -36.49
C TYR A 144 64.99 26.36 -37.39
N LYS A 145 64.66 27.54 -37.92
CA LYS A 145 63.69 27.67 -39.01
C LYS A 145 64.35 27.46 -40.37
#